data_AF-A0A3B3BDN3-F1
#
_entry.id   AF-A0A3B3BDN3-F1
#
_cell.length_a   1.000
_cell.length_b   1.000
_cell.length_c   1.000
_cell.angle_alpha   90.00
_cell.angle_beta   90.00
_cell.angle_gamma   90.00
#
_symmetry.space_group_name_H-M   'P 1'
#
loop_
_entity.id
_entity.type
_entity.pdbx_description
1 polymer ?
#
loop_
_entity_poly.entity_id
_entity_poly.type
_entity_poly.pdbx_seq_one_letter_code
_entity_poly.pdbx_strand_id
1 'polypeptide(L)'
;MYQDCVFINGTAQCGEACEHYTELNDNWLSEYNINGNSYCNGNYDSPKGWYRMFVGQTSAQIPETCVQDSRCGSYDHLKMTQPHPTQYNQTVTRYLCYTYGSNCYCYSSQSVTVKLCLGDFYVYKLQRLPGCYTAYCKILKQQMTA
;
A
#
# COMPACT_ATOMS: atom_id res chain seq x y z
N MET A 1 -0.53 -14.80 -15.94
CA MET A 1 -1.44 -14.66 -14.78
C MET A 1 -0.86 -15.53 -13.67
N TYR A 2 0.04 -15.00 -12.84
CA TYR A 2 0.75 -15.82 -11.86
C TYR A 2 0.17 -15.54 -10.47
N GLN A 3 -0.76 -16.42 -10.09
CA GLN A 3 -1.08 -16.70 -8.70
C GLN A 3 0.17 -17.40 -8.13
N ASP A 4 0.78 -16.86 -7.08
CA ASP A 4 1.95 -17.49 -6.47
C ASP A 4 1.49 -18.73 -5.71
N CYS A 5 1.54 -19.88 -6.38
CA CYS A 5 1.13 -21.17 -5.83
C CYS A 5 2.34 -22.04 -5.50
N VAL A 6 2.30 -22.66 -4.33
CA VAL A 6 3.24 -23.70 -3.91
C VAL A 6 2.52 -25.03 -3.94
N PHE A 7 3.12 -26.08 -4.49
CA PHE A 7 2.50 -27.41 -4.52
C PHE A 7 2.91 -28.19 -3.26
N ILE A 8 1.95 -28.52 -2.39
CA ILE A 8 2.16 -29.34 -1.20
C ILE A 8 1.32 -30.61 -1.36
N ASN A 9 1.94 -31.79 -1.27
CA ASN A 9 1.29 -33.10 -1.40
C ASN A 9 0.42 -33.26 -2.67
N GLY A 10 0.87 -32.72 -3.81
CA GLY A 10 0.14 -32.80 -5.08
C GLY A 10 -1.05 -31.84 -5.20
N THR A 11 -1.28 -30.98 -4.20
CA THR A 11 -2.29 -29.90 -4.25
C THR A 11 -1.61 -28.55 -4.39
N ALA A 12 -2.14 -27.70 -5.29
CA ALA A 12 -1.70 -26.30 -5.39
C ALA A 12 -2.22 -25.53 -4.17
N GLN A 13 -1.34 -25.26 -3.22
CA GLN A 13 -1.55 -24.32 -2.13
C GLN A 13 -1.13 -22.95 -2.63
N CYS A 14 -2.07 -22.24 -3.23
CA CYS A 14 -1.89 -20.84 -3.54
C CYS A 14 -1.99 -20.08 -2.23
N GLY A 15 -0.86 -19.52 -1.75
CA GLY A 15 -0.87 -18.70 -0.56
C GLY A 15 -1.87 -17.57 -0.77
N GLU A 16 -3.00 -17.64 -0.07
CA GLU A 16 -4.03 -16.62 -0.15
C GLU A 16 -3.35 -15.31 0.27
N ALA A 17 -3.36 -14.29 -0.60
CA ALA A 17 -2.81 -12.97 -0.30
C ALA A 17 -3.31 -12.40 1.05
N CYS A 18 -4.48 -12.85 1.48
CA CYS A 18 -5.15 -12.50 2.73
C CYS A 18 -4.67 -13.29 3.95
N GLU A 19 -3.95 -14.39 3.75
CA GLU A 19 -3.39 -15.26 4.80
C GLU A 19 -1.89 -15.03 4.96
N HIS A 20 -1.19 -14.77 3.85
CA HIS A 20 0.26 -14.57 3.83
C HIS A 20 0.63 -13.21 3.22
N TYR A 21 0.97 -12.27 4.08
CA TYR A 21 1.45 -10.93 3.71
C TYR A 21 2.53 -10.45 4.68
N THR A 22 3.33 -9.49 4.23
CA THR A 22 4.25 -8.74 5.07
C THR A 22 3.53 -7.55 5.68
N GLU A 23 3.67 -7.36 6.99
CA GLU A 23 3.12 -6.19 7.66
C GLU A 23 3.99 -4.95 7.39
N LEU A 24 3.35 -3.88 6.91
CA LEU A 24 3.97 -2.57 6.73
C LEU A 24 3.48 -1.64 7.85
N ASN A 25 4.11 -1.72 9.02
CA ASN A 25 3.72 -0.97 10.22
C ASN A 25 4.74 0.09 10.66
N ASP A 26 5.63 0.51 9.76
CA ASP A 26 6.58 1.58 10.08
C ASP A 26 5.84 2.90 10.36
N ASN A 27 6.11 3.50 11.53
CA ASN A 27 5.43 4.71 11.99
C ASN A 27 5.71 5.93 11.10
N TRP A 28 6.87 5.98 10.46
CA TRP A 28 7.26 7.10 9.61
C TRP A 28 6.49 7.17 8.29
N LEU A 29 5.90 6.05 7.85
CA LEU A 29 5.04 5.96 6.67
C LEU A 29 3.58 6.40 6.94
N SER A 30 3.22 6.72 8.19
CA SER A 30 1.87 7.14 8.57
C SER A 30 1.60 8.61 8.25
N GLU A 31 0.36 8.95 7.88
CA GLU A 31 -0.11 10.34 7.73
C GLU A 31 0.05 11.21 8.99
N TYR A 32 0.16 10.58 10.16
CA TYR A 32 0.38 11.27 11.44
C TYR A 32 1.86 11.63 11.66
N ASN A 33 2.78 11.14 10.84
CA ASN A 33 4.17 11.60 10.88
C ASN A 33 4.28 12.94 10.16
N ILE A 34 4.28 14.02 10.94
CA ILE A 34 4.39 15.41 10.46
C ILE A 34 5.84 15.92 10.36
N ASN A 35 6.83 15.09 10.76
CA ASN A 35 8.21 15.54 10.94
C ASN A 35 9.10 15.33 9.70
N GLY A 36 8.52 14.98 8.54
CA GLY A 36 9.14 15.09 7.20
C GLY A 36 10.47 14.35 6.96
N ASN A 37 11.07 13.76 7.99
CA ASN A 37 12.35 13.09 7.88
C ASN A 37 12.13 11.76 7.18
N SER A 38 12.48 11.71 5.89
CA SER A 38 12.65 10.46 5.17
C SER A 38 13.76 9.66 5.86
N TYR A 39 13.37 8.62 6.58
CA TYR A 39 14.31 7.67 7.17
C TYR A 39 14.77 6.71 6.08
N CYS A 40 15.60 7.21 5.17
CA CYS A 40 16.20 6.38 4.15
C CYS A 40 17.36 5.51 4.64
N ASN A 41 17.23 4.96 5.86
CA ASN A 41 18.13 3.92 6.37
C ASN A 41 17.61 2.51 6.07
N GLY A 42 16.38 2.38 5.57
CA GLY A 42 15.82 1.10 5.14
C GLY A 42 16.13 0.85 3.68
N ASN A 43 17.01 -0.09 3.37
CA ASN A 43 16.98 -0.82 2.11
C ASN A 43 15.61 -1.53 2.02
N TYR A 44 14.55 -0.82 1.61
CA TYR A 44 13.36 -1.47 1.10
C TYR A 44 13.69 -1.96 -0.30
N ASP A 45 14.55 -2.97 -0.37
CA ASP A 45 14.37 -4.01 -1.37
C ASP A 45 12.95 -4.49 -1.12
N SER A 46 11.96 -4.03 -1.88
CA SER A 46 10.58 -4.50 -1.74
C SER A 46 10.60 -6.02 -1.96
N PRO A 47 10.57 -6.90 -0.92
CA PRO A 47 10.50 -8.32 -1.19
C PRO A 47 9.29 -8.60 -2.06
N LYS A 48 9.48 -9.52 -3.00
CA LYS A 48 8.41 -10.09 -3.83
C LYS A 48 7.31 -10.60 -2.87
N GLY A 49 6.11 -10.02 -2.91
CA GLY A 49 5.03 -10.45 -2.02
C GLY A 49 3.86 -9.48 -1.90
N TRP A 50 2.91 -9.84 -1.04
CA TRP A 50 1.77 -9.03 -0.65
C TRP A 50 2.06 -8.29 0.66
N TYR A 51 1.57 -7.06 0.78
CA TYR A 51 1.74 -6.23 1.97
C TYR A 51 0.40 -5.82 2.55
N ARG A 52 0.29 -5.83 3.88
CA ARG A 52 -0.83 -5.24 4.62
C ARG A 52 -0.34 -4.03 5.39
N MET A 53 -1.07 -2.93 5.28
CA MET A 53 -0.69 -1.66 5.90
C MET A 53 -1.36 -1.48 7.25
N PHE A 54 -0.61 -0.93 8.19
CA PHE A 54 -1.11 -0.60 9.54
C PHE A 54 -0.66 0.80 9.94
N VAL A 55 -1.48 1.45 10.76
CA VAL A 55 -1.10 2.60 11.58
C VAL A 55 -1.34 2.19 13.03
N GLY A 56 -0.26 1.92 13.76
CA GLY A 56 -0.34 1.29 15.08
C GLY A 56 -0.92 -0.12 14.97
N GLN A 57 -2.06 -0.37 15.61
CA GLN A 57 -2.78 -1.66 15.54
C GLN A 57 -4.00 -1.62 14.61
N THR A 58 -4.21 -0.49 13.91
CA THR A 58 -5.39 -0.29 13.07
C THR A 58 -5.06 -0.50 11.60
N SER A 59 -5.99 -1.12 10.87
CA SER A 59 -5.85 -1.33 9.43
C SER A 59 -5.73 0.00 8.70
N ALA A 60 -4.79 0.07 7.77
CA ALA A 60 -4.52 1.25 6.96
C ALA A 60 -4.59 0.92 5.47
N GLN A 61 -4.60 1.96 4.65
CA GLN A 61 -4.65 1.86 3.20
C GLN A 61 -3.85 2.98 2.55
N ILE A 62 -3.52 2.78 1.27
CA ILE A 62 -2.99 3.86 0.43
C ILE A 62 -4.12 4.89 0.25
N PRO A 63 -3.86 6.20 0.35
CA PRO A 63 -4.89 7.20 0.18
C PRO A 63 -5.41 7.27 -1.26
N GLU A 64 -6.71 7.50 -1.43
CA GLU A 64 -7.34 7.83 -2.72
C GLU A 64 -7.36 9.35 -2.99
N THR A 65 -7.18 10.13 -1.92
CA THR A 65 -7.12 11.58 -1.96
C THR A 65 -5.69 12.05 -1.70
N CYS A 66 -5.40 13.32 -1.96
CA CYS A 66 -4.09 13.85 -1.64
C CYS A 66 -3.92 14.05 -0.14
N VAL A 67 -2.76 13.62 0.34
CA VAL A 67 -2.30 13.88 1.69
C VAL A 67 -1.65 15.27 1.72
N GLN A 68 -1.83 16.00 2.81
CA GLN A 68 -1.21 17.31 3.00
C GLN A 68 0.33 17.20 3.06
N ASP A 69 0.99 18.32 2.76
CA ASP A 69 2.45 18.43 2.77
C ASP A 69 3.08 18.05 4.12
N SER A 70 4.31 17.54 4.06
CA SER A 70 5.14 17.15 5.21
C SER A 70 4.60 15.99 6.05
N ARG A 71 3.61 15.25 5.54
CA ARG A 71 3.12 14.01 6.15
C ARG A 71 3.89 12.79 5.62
N CYS A 72 3.75 11.63 6.28
CA CYS A 72 4.28 10.34 5.80
C CYS A 72 5.80 10.29 5.55
N GLY A 73 6.56 11.19 6.19
CA GLY A 73 8.03 11.23 6.13
C GLY A 73 8.60 11.50 4.74
N SER A 74 7.85 12.10 3.83
CA SER A 74 8.26 12.30 2.44
C SER A 74 7.72 13.63 1.87
N TYR A 75 8.36 14.12 0.81
CA TYR A 75 7.82 15.22 0.00
C TYR A 75 7.00 14.70 -1.19
N ASP A 76 7.39 13.53 -1.73
CA ASP A 76 6.61 12.81 -2.73
C ASP A 76 5.80 11.69 -2.09
N HIS A 77 4.52 11.63 -2.45
CA HIS A 77 3.59 10.62 -1.98
C HIS A 77 2.96 9.88 -3.15
N LEU A 78 2.60 8.62 -2.89
CA LEU A 78 1.79 7.84 -3.80
C LEU A 78 0.33 7.86 -3.35
N LYS A 79 -0.56 8.24 -4.27
CA LYS A 79 -2.02 8.10 -4.10
C LYS A 79 -2.60 7.14 -5.12
N MET A 80 -3.68 6.47 -4.76
CA MET A 80 -4.51 5.72 -5.70
C MET A 80 -5.25 6.68 -6.65
N THR A 81 -5.22 6.42 -7.94
CA THR A 81 -5.98 7.20 -8.94
C THR A 81 -7.43 6.77 -9.08
N GLN A 82 -7.77 5.63 -8.49
CA GLN A 82 -9.03 4.92 -8.66
C GLN A 82 -9.40 4.29 -7.31
N PRO A 83 -10.71 4.16 -6.99
CA PRO A 83 -11.13 3.60 -5.72
C PRO A 83 -10.65 2.16 -5.49
N HIS A 84 -10.44 1.81 -4.22
CA HIS A 84 -10.16 0.45 -3.79
C HIS A 84 -11.31 -0.51 -4.18
N PRO A 85 -11.04 -1.82 -4.34
CA PRO A 85 -12.10 -2.81 -4.55
C PRO A 85 -13.05 -2.82 -3.35
N THR A 86 -14.35 -2.99 -3.63
CA THR A 86 -15.41 -3.03 -2.61
C THR A 86 -16.00 -4.42 -2.41
N GLN A 87 -15.70 -5.36 -3.31
CA GLN A 87 -16.13 -6.75 -3.20
C GLN A 87 -15.06 -7.60 -2.52
N TYR A 88 -15.43 -8.39 -1.51
CA TYR A 88 -14.51 -9.30 -0.85
C TYR A 88 -13.91 -10.30 -1.83
N ASN A 89 -12.64 -10.62 -1.63
CA ASN A 89 -11.80 -11.46 -2.47
C ASN A 89 -11.56 -10.93 -3.89
N GLN A 90 -12.09 -9.75 -4.24
CA GLN A 90 -11.85 -9.13 -5.52
C GLN A 90 -10.41 -8.62 -5.59
N THR A 91 -9.67 -9.09 -6.59
CA THR A 91 -8.33 -8.61 -6.92
C THR A 91 -8.41 -7.71 -8.15
N VAL A 92 -7.87 -6.51 -8.04
CA VAL A 92 -7.90 -5.51 -9.12
C VAL A 92 -6.53 -4.86 -9.30
N THR A 93 -6.23 -4.48 -10.54
CA THR A 93 -5.11 -3.60 -10.83
C THR A 93 -5.59 -2.15 -10.82
N ARG A 94 -4.80 -1.30 -10.18
CA ARG A 94 -5.01 0.13 -10.01
C ARG A 94 -3.72 0.86 -10.35
N TYR A 95 -3.77 2.18 -10.41
CA TYR A 95 -2.57 2.99 -10.60
C TYR A 95 -2.31 3.85 -9.37
N LEU A 96 -1.05 3.89 -8.98
CA LEU A 96 -0.51 4.81 -8.00
C LEU A 96 0.13 5.96 -8.72
N CYS A 97 -0.38 7.15 -8.44
CA CYS A 97 0.12 8.40 -8.96
C CYS A 97 1.18 8.96 -8.02
N TYR A 98 2.32 9.34 -8.58
CA TYR A 98 3.33 10.12 -7.87
C TYR A 98 2.88 11.57 -7.80
N THR A 99 2.74 12.08 -6.58
CA THR A 99 2.32 13.46 -6.30
C THR A 99 3.38 14.18 -5.50
N TYR A 100 3.67 15.42 -5.89
CA TYR A 100 4.60 16.31 -5.20
C TYR A 100 3.82 17.46 -4.54
N GLY A 101 3.98 17.62 -3.23
CA GLY A 101 3.39 18.74 -2.51
C GLY A 101 1.85 18.84 -2.57
N SER A 102 1.34 20.01 -2.18
CA SER A 102 -0.09 20.22 -1.89
C SER A 102 -0.93 20.44 -3.14
N ASN A 103 -0.29 20.63 -4.30
CA ASN A 103 -0.96 20.80 -5.58
C ASN A 103 -1.58 19.50 -6.11
N CYS A 104 -1.27 18.35 -5.49
CA CYS A 104 -1.88 17.06 -5.80
C CYS A 104 -1.66 16.59 -7.25
N TYR A 105 -0.70 17.19 -7.95
CA TYR A 105 -0.46 16.98 -9.37
C TYR A 105 0.17 15.62 -9.62
N CYS A 106 -0.31 14.94 -10.67
CA CYS A 106 0.20 13.64 -11.09
C CYS A 106 1.24 13.78 -12.19
N TYR A 107 2.52 13.61 -11.87
CA TYR A 107 3.58 13.69 -12.88
C TYR A 107 3.97 12.34 -13.48
N SER A 108 3.69 11.24 -12.78
CA SER A 108 3.93 9.88 -13.24
C SER A 108 3.01 8.89 -12.52
N SER A 109 2.91 7.66 -13.03
CA SER A 109 2.15 6.61 -12.36
C SER A 109 2.80 5.23 -12.50
N GLN A 110 2.48 4.35 -11.56
CA GLN A 110 2.86 2.94 -11.59
C GLN A 110 1.65 2.07 -11.25
N SER A 111 1.60 0.85 -11.79
CA SER A 111 0.52 -0.08 -11.46
C SER A 111 0.72 -0.70 -10.07
N VAL A 112 -0.39 -0.99 -9.40
CA VAL A 112 -0.43 -1.77 -8.16
C VAL A 112 -1.56 -2.78 -8.25
N THR A 113 -1.32 -3.99 -7.75
CA THR A 113 -2.40 -4.98 -7.57
C THR A 113 -2.87 -4.93 -6.14
N VAL A 114 -4.19 -4.82 -5.94
CA VAL A 114 -4.82 -4.76 -4.62
C VAL A 114 -5.95 -5.79 -4.52
N LYS A 115 -6.08 -6.44 -3.36
CA LYS A 115 -7.19 -7.35 -3.04
C LYS A 115 -7.87 -6.89 -1.75
N LEU A 116 -9.21 -6.91 -1.72
CA LEU A 116 -9.99 -6.77 -0.49
C LEU A 116 -10.15 -8.14 0.16
N CYS A 117 -9.73 -8.28 1.41
CA CYS A 117 -9.79 -9.53 2.17
C CYS A 117 -10.99 -9.60 3.11
N LEU A 118 -11.42 -10.82 3.44
CA LEU A 118 -12.34 -11.05 4.54
C LEU A 118 -11.72 -10.49 5.84
N GLY A 119 -12.50 -9.77 6.64
CA GLY A 119 -11.96 -8.98 7.77
C GLY A 119 -11.69 -7.51 7.43
N ASP A 120 -12.13 -7.06 6.25
CA ASP A 120 -12.20 -5.66 5.85
C ASP A 120 -10.85 -4.92 5.81
N PHE A 121 -9.83 -5.59 5.26
CA PHE A 121 -8.50 -5.01 5.03
C PHE A 121 -8.01 -5.25 3.61
N TYR A 122 -7.09 -4.39 3.16
CA TYR A 122 -6.47 -4.50 1.84
C TYR A 122 -5.08 -5.11 1.94
N VAL A 123 -4.73 -5.87 0.90
CA VAL A 123 -3.36 -6.33 0.65
C VAL A 123 -2.91 -5.86 -0.73
N TYR A 124 -1.65 -5.46 -0.83
CA TYR A 124 -1.07 -4.84 -2.03
C TYR A 124 0.17 -5.58 -2.51
N LYS A 125 0.30 -5.82 -3.82
CA LYS A 125 1.58 -6.13 -4.45
C LYS A 125 2.29 -4.81 -4.78
N LEU A 126 3.15 -4.37 -3.86
CA LEU A 126 3.89 -3.12 -3.99
C LEU A 126 5.08 -3.29 -4.95
N GLN A 127 5.39 -2.23 -5.69
CA GLN A 127 6.57 -2.18 -6.53
C GLN A 127 7.74 -1.62 -5.72
N ARG A 128 8.96 -1.86 -6.20
CA ARG A 128 10.14 -1.16 -5.67
C ARG A 128 9.99 0.33 -5.97
N LEU A 129 10.06 1.16 -4.94
CA LEU A 129 10.06 2.62 -5.10
C LEU A 129 11.39 3.09 -5.73
N PRO A 130 11.36 4.16 -6.55
CA PRO A 130 12.53 4.63 -7.29
C PRO A 130 13.59 5.32 -6.41
N GLY A 131 13.29 5.66 -5.15
CA GLY A 131 14.26 6.30 -4.27
C GLY A 131 13.75 6.60 -2.86
N CYS A 132 14.64 7.20 -2.07
CA CYS A 132 14.46 7.56 -0.67
C CYS A 132 13.33 8.53 -0.36
N TYR A 133 12.99 9.39 -1.32
CA TYR A 133 12.08 10.51 -1.14
C TYR A 133 10.67 10.19 -1.63
N THR A 134 10.34 8.92 -1.82
CA THR A 134 8.99 8.48 -2.17
C THR A 134 8.55 7.43 -1.17
N ALA A 135 7.32 7.58 -0.65
CA ALA A 135 6.75 6.66 0.32
C ALA A 135 5.34 6.21 -0.08
N TYR A 136 5.01 4.97 0.27
CA TYR A 136 3.62 4.51 0.35
C TYR A 136 3.01 5.11 1.62
N CYS A 137 2.38 6.28 1.51
CA CYS A 137 1.69 6.85 2.65
C CYS A 137 0.54 5.93 3.08
N LYS A 138 0.41 5.74 4.40
CA LYS A 138 -0.65 4.96 5.02
C LYS A 138 -1.61 5.90 5.75
N ILE A 139 -2.87 5.90 5.32
CA ILE A 139 -3.98 6.54 6.04
C ILE A 139 -4.82 5.47 6.73
N LEU A 140 -5.50 5.82 7.82
CA LEU A 140 -6.45 4.89 8.42
C LEU A 140 -7.50 4.45 7.39
N LYS A 141 -7.76 3.15 7.30
CA LYS A 141 -8.82 2.66 6.44
C LYS A 141 -10.15 3.11 7.04
N GLN A 142 -10.89 3.90 6.29
CA GLN A 142 -12.26 4.23 6.65
C GLN A 142 -13.08 2.93 6.57
N GLN A 143 -13.77 2.60 7.66
CA GLN A 143 -14.68 1.46 7.66
C GLN A 143 -15.80 1.74 6.66
N MET A 144 -16.21 0.73 5.88
CA MET A 144 -17.46 0.82 5.14
C MET A 144 -18.58 0.97 6.16
N THR A 145 -19.10 2.18 6.35
CA THR A 145 -20.31 2.38 7.14
C THR A 145 -21.45 1.64 6.45
N ALA A 146 -22.05 0.71 7.18
CA ALA A 146 -23.24 -0.03 6.77
C ALA A 146 -24.44 0.88 6.54
#